data_AF-B1C6C1-F1
#
_entry.id   AF-B1C6C1-F1
#
_cell.length_a   1.000
_cell.length_b   1.000
_cell.length_c   1.000
_cell.angle_alpha   90.00
_cell.angle_beta   90.00
_cell.angle_gamma   90.00
#
_symmetry.space_group_name_H-M   'P 1'
#
loop_
_entity.id
_entity.type
_entity.pdbx_description
1 polymer ?
#
loop_
_entity_poly.entity_id
_entity_poly.type
_entity_poly.pdbx_seq_one_letter_code
_entity_poly.pdbx_strand_id
1 'polypeptide(L)'
;MNILFNLSLAISVGIIIGFIGGGIKSIIKKSYTKEKIDATKRLLDKISNILKYIVLFLLAQGLIWCTYFLILSIIDPSSSEYANNVSELIVAVLTVISIIFAFFEFLRRTDK
;
A
#
# COMPACT_ATOMS: atom_id res chain seq x y z
N MET A 1 16.34 -9.54 -14.04
CA MET A 1 15.71 -8.29 -14.54
C MET A 1 14.34 -8.53 -15.18
N ASN A 2 14.21 -9.46 -16.13
CA ASN A 2 12.94 -9.71 -16.85
C ASN A 2 11.75 -10.07 -15.94
N ILE A 3 11.97 -10.79 -14.83
CA ILE A 3 10.87 -11.17 -13.94
C ILE A 3 10.27 -9.97 -13.20
N LEU A 4 11.11 -9.08 -12.66
CA LEU A 4 10.66 -7.87 -11.94
C LEU A 4 10.03 -6.87 -12.90
N PHE A 5 10.61 -6.73 -14.09
CA PHE A 5 10.06 -5.90 -15.15
C PHE A 5 8.69 -6.42 -15.59
N ASN A 6 8.57 -7.70 -15.92
CA ASN A 6 7.28 -8.29 -16.32
C ASN A 6 6.23 -8.23 -15.21
N LEU A 7 6.65 -8.38 -13.95
CA LEU A 7 5.75 -8.21 -12.80
C LEU A 7 5.25 -6.76 -12.71
N SER A 8 6.14 -5.78 -12.81
CA SER A 8 5.76 -4.36 -12.79
C SER A 8 4.85 -3.98 -13.97
N LEU A 9 5.10 -4.54 -15.15
CA LEU A 9 4.29 -4.36 -16.35
C LEU A 9 2.89 -4.96 -16.15
N ALA A 10 2.82 -6.20 -15.67
CA ALA A 10 1.55 -6.89 -15.45
C ALA A 10 0.68 -6.17 -14.40
N ILE A 11 1.28 -5.74 -13.28
CA ILE A 11 0.58 -4.99 -12.24
C ILE A 11 0.09 -3.64 -12.79
N SER A 12 0.94 -2.92 -13.53
CA SER A 12 0.58 -1.62 -14.12
C SER A 12 -0.59 -1.73 -15.09
N VAL A 13 -0.54 -2.71 -16.00
CA VAL A 13 -1.62 -2.99 -16.96
C VAL A 13 -2.90 -3.38 -16.23
N GLY A 14 -2.80 -4.24 -15.21
CA GLY A 14 -3.95 -4.64 -14.38
C GLY A 14 -4.63 -3.47 -13.68
N ILE A 15 -3.84 -2.54 -13.10
CA ILE A 15 -4.37 -1.33 -12.47
C ILE A 15 -5.08 -0.44 -13.48
N ILE A 16 -4.48 -0.21 -14.66
CA ILE A 16 -5.06 0.63 -15.71
C ILE A 16 -6.40 0.04 -16.19
N ILE A 17 -6.44 -1.26 -16.49
CA ILE A 17 -7.67 -1.94 -16.92
C ILE A 17 -8.73 -1.89 -15.83
N GLY A 18 -8.35 -2.13 -14.57
CA GLY A 18 -9.25 -2.05 -13.42
C GLY A 18 -9.84 -0.66 -13.23
N PHE A 19 -9.02 0.39 -13.38
CA PHE A 19 -9.44 1.79 -13.25
C PHE A 19 -10.41 2.20 -14.37
N ILE A 20 -10.08 1.89 -15.62
CA ILE A 20 -10.94 2.17 -16.78
C ILE A 20 -12.26 1.40 -16.66
N GLY A 21 -12.19 0.10 -16.35
CA GLY A 21 -13.38 -0.74 -16.16
C GLY A 21 -14.27 -0.26 -15.02
N GLY A 22 -13.67 0.14 -13.89
CA GLY A 22 -14.39 0.74 -12.76
C GLY A 22 -15.05 2.06 -13.11
N GLY A 23 -14.35 2.94 -13.83
CA GLY A 23 -14.87 4.23 -14.31
C GLY A 23 -16.08 4.06 -15.24
N ILE A 24 -15.96 3.18 -16.25
CA ILE A 24 -17.06 2.87 -17.18
C ILE A 24 -18.27 2.31 -16.42
N LYS A 25 -18.04 1.38 -15.48
CA LYS A 25 -19.11 0.78 -14.65
C LYS A 25 -19.83 1.82 -13.78
N SER A 26 -19.12 2.85 -13.30
CA SER A 26 -19.70 3.94 -12.51
C SER A 26 -20.65 4.82 -13.34
N ILE A 27 -20.30 5.07 -14.60
CA ILE A 27 -21.11 5.87 -15.54
C ILE A 27 -22.41 5.15 -15.94
N ILE A 28 -22.37 3.82 -16.06
CA ILE A 28 -23.52 2.99 -16.50
C ILE A 28 -24.59 2.81 -15.38
N LYS A 29 -24.39 3.40 -14.20
CA LYS A 29 -25.36 3.60 -13.10
C LYS A 29 -26.47 2.53 -13.00
N LYS A 30 -26.12 1.34 -12.50
CA LYS A 30 -27.13 0.38 -12.00
C LYS A 30 -27.67 0.88 -10.66
N SER A 31 -28.99 0.94 -10.52
CA SER A 31 -29.66 1.11 -9.23
C SER A 31 -29.39 -0.15 -8.40
N TYR A 32 -28.30 -0.14 -7.62
CA TYR A 32 -27.92 -1.27 -6.77
C TYR A 32 -28.92 -1.40 -5.63
N THR A 33 -29.36 -2.63 -5.35
CA THR A 33 -30.17 -2.96 -4.18
C THR A 33 -29.43 -2.55 -2.91
N LYS A 34 -30.11 -1.85 -1.99
CA LYS A 34 -29.53 -1.33 -0.73
C LYS A 34 -28.81 -2.40 0.10
N GLU A 35 -29.29 -3.65 0.05
CA GLU A 35 -28.67 -4.80 0.73
C GLU A 35 -27.25 -5.12 0.22
N LYS A 36 -27.01 -5.02 -1.09
CA LYS A 36 -25.69 -5.29 -1.68
C LYS A 36 -24.68 -4.20 -1.34
N ILE A 37 -25.15 -2.96 -1.23
CA ILE A 37 -24.34 -1.81 -0.81
C ILE A 37 -23.91 -1.99 0.65
N ASP A 38 -24.84 -2.34 1.54
CA ASP A 38 -24.53 -2.52 2.96
C ASP A 38 -23.59 -3.72 3.21
N ALA A 39 -23.80 -4.85 2.52
CA ALA A 39 -22.90 -6.00 2.59
C ALA A 39 -21.47 -5.64 2.13
N THR A 40 -21.33 -4.85 1.06
CA THR A 40 -20.03 -4.39 0.56
C THR A 40 -19.35 -3.45 1.55
N LYS A 41 -20.09 -2.52 2.15
CA LYS A 41 -19.57 -1.63 3.21
C LYS A 41 -19.03 -2.42 4.40
N ARG A 42 -19.76 -3.44 4.87
CA ARG A 42 -19.30 -4.30 5.98
C ARG A 42 -18.02 -5.08 5.64
N LEU A 43 -17.89 -5.54 4.39
CA LEU A 43 -16.66 -6.20 3.92
C LEU A 43 -15.49 -5.21 3.87
N LEU A 44 -15.68 -4.03 3.30
CA LEU A 44 -14.67 -2.98 3.25
C LEU A 44 -14.22 -2.53 4.65
N ASP A 45 -15.14 -2.45 5.61
CA ASP A 45 -14.83 -2.13 7.00
C ASP A 45 -13.96 -3.20 7.66
N LYS A 46 -14.27 -4.50 7.45
CA LYS A 46 -13.43 -5.60 7.93
C LYS A 46 -12.05 -5.59 7.30
N ILE A 47 -11.97 -5.43 5.97
CA ILE A 47 -10.70 -5.36 5.24
C ILE A 47 -9.88 -4.17 5.72
N SER A 48 -10.50 -3.00 5.90
CA SER A 48 -9.83 -1.81 6.43
C SER A 48 -9.23 -2.06 7.82
N ASN A 49 -9.98 -2.75 8.70
CA ASN A 49 -9.49 -3.05 10.03
C ASN A 49 -8.27 -3.98 10.00
N ILE A 50 -8.28 -5.00 9.14
CA ILE A 50 -7.14 -5.91 8.95
C ILE A 50 -5.95 -5.17 8.33
N LEU A 51 -6.19 -4.37 7.29
CA LEU A 51 -5.16 -3.63 6.57
C LEU A 51 -4.44 -2.63 7.48
N LYS A 52 -5.15 -2.00 8.44
CA LYS A 52 -4.55 -1.16 9.49
C LYS A 52 -3.46 -1.88 10.26
N TYR A 53 -3.75 -3.07 10.76
CA TYR A 53 -2.79 -3.87 11.52
C TYR A 53 -1.60 -4.29 10.67
N ILE A 54 -1.84 -4.65 9.40
CA ILE A 54 -0.76 -4.98 8.46
C ILE A 54 0.16 -3.78 8.23
N VAL A 55 -0.40 -2.59 7.97
CA VAL A 55 0.38 -1.37 7.75
C VAL A 55 1.18 -0.99 8.99
N LEU A 56 0.57 -1.04 10.18
CA LEU A 56 1.28 -0.78 11.43
C LEU A 56 2.41 -1.79 11.67
N PHE A 57 2.18 -3.07 11.37
CA PHE A 57 3.20 -4.10 11.47
C PHE A 57 4.38 -3.84 10.53
N LEU A 58 4.12 -3.49 9.26
CA LEU A 58 5.17 -3.16 8.29
C LEU A 58 5.97 -1.92 8.70
N LEU A 59 5.31 -0.89 9.24
CA LEU A 59 5.96 0.32 9.76
C LEU A 59 6.88 -0.01 10.95
N ALA A 60 6.40 -0.80 11.91
CA ALA A 60 7.20 -1.25 13.05
C ALA A 60 8.42 -2.06 12.58
N GLN A 61 8.22 -2.96 11.61
CA GLN A 61 9.29 -3.77 11.06
C GLN A 61 10.34 -2.90 10.35
N GLY A 62 9.91 -1.94 9.53
CA GLY A 62 10.85 -1.01 8.89
C GLY A 62 11.63 -0.17 9.90
N LEU A 63 10.99 0.29 10.98
CA LEU A 63 11.68 1.02 12.04
C LEU A 63 12.79 0.19 12.69
N ILE A 64 12.53 -1.10 12.95
CA ILE A 64 13.54 -2.02 13.49
C ILE A 64 14.73 -2.14 12.54
N TRP A 65 14.47 -2.33 11.24
CA TRP A 65 15.54 -2.45 10.23
C TRP A 65 16.32 -1.15 10.04
N CYS A 66 15.64 0.01 9.97
CA CYS A 66 16.31 1.31 9.89
C CYS A 66 17.21 1.55 11.11
N THR A 67 16.76 1.19 12.31
CA THR A 67 17.58 1.29 13.53
C THR A 67 18.80 0.37 13.45
N TYR A 68 18.63 -0.86 12.97
CA TYR A 68 19.74 -1.78 12.74
C TYR A 68 20.79 -1.20 11.77
N PHE A 69 20.36 -0.66 10.62
CA PHE A 69 21.28 -0.08 9.63
C PHE A 69 21.96 1.21 10.14
N LEU A 70 21.27 1.98 10.98
CA LEU A 70 21.88 3.13 11.66
C LEU A 70 23.02 2.67 12.59
N ILE A 71 22.79 1.66 13.43
CA ILE A 71 23.81 1.11 14.33
C ILE A 71 24.97 0.50 13.51
N LEU A 72 24.67 -0.22 12.44
CA LEU A 72 25.68 -0.79 11.54
C LEU A 72 26.60 0.30 10.97
N SER A 73 26.04 1.43 10.53
CA SER A 73 26.80 2.55 9.99
C SER A 73 27.72 3.22 11.02
N ILE A 74 27.32 3.20 12.30
CA ILE A 74 28.13 3.75 13.41
C ILE A 74 29.29 2.83 13.75
N ILE A 75 29.05 1.51 13.80
CA ILE A 75 30.06 0.51 14.16
C ILE A 75 31.06 0.28 13.02
N ASP A 76 30.58 0.22 11.79
CA ASP A 76 31.38 0.01 10.60
C ASP A 76 31.10 1.12 9.56
N PRO A 77 31.89 2.21 9.61
CA PRO A 77 31.76 3.31 8.66
C PRO A 77 31.97 2.90 7.20
N SER A 78 32.64 1.78 6.92
CA SER A 78 32.84 1.30 5.54
C SER A 78 31.54 0.79 4.90
N SER A 79 30.57 0.39 5.73
CA SER A 79 29.24 -0.07 5.31
C SER A 79 28.19 1.06 5.30
N SER A 80 28.56 2.31 5.58
CA SER A 80 27.60 3.41 5.76
C SER A 80 26.78 3.72 4.50
N GLU A 81 27.40 3.68 3.32
CA GLU A 81 26.72 3.97 2.06
C GLU A 81 25.69 2.88 1.72
N TYR A 82 26.04 1.61 1.93
CA TYR A 82 25.11 0.50 1.76
C TYR A 82 23.91 0.61 2.73
N ALA A 83 24.20 0.83 4.01
CA ALA A 83 23.18 0.94 5.04
C ALA A 83 22.22 2.12 4.78
N ASN A 84 22.76 3.27 4.34
CA ASN A 84 21.95 4.42 3.95
C ASN A 84 21.02 4.08 2.79
N ASN A 85 21.56 3.54 1.68
CA ASN A 85 20.77 3.21 0.49
C ASN A 85 19.64 2.21 0.78
N VAL A 86 19.91 1.19 1.61
CA VAL A 86 18.88 0.22 2.00
C VAL A 86 17.83 0.84 2.91
N SER A 87 18.24 1.67 3.87
CA SER A 87 17.32 2.34 4.77
C SER A 87 16.39 3.33 4.04
N GLU A 88 16.92 4.08 3.06
CA GLU A 88 16.15 4.97 2.20
C GLU A 88 15.12 4.19 1.38
N LEU A 89 15.50 3.04 0.81
CA LEU A 89 14.57 2.19 0.06
C LEU A 89 13.42 1.67 0.94
N ILE A 90 13.72 1.24 2.18
CA ILE A 90 12.70 0.82 3.15
C ILE A 90 11.73 1.97 3.44
N VAL A 91 12.26 3.16 3.76
CA VAL A 91 11.45 4.35 4.06
C VAL A 91 10.59 4.75 2.85
N ALA A 92 11.15 4.73 1.64
CA ALA A 92 10.42 5.06 0.42
C ALA A 92 9.23 4.12 0.19
N VAL A 93 9.43 2.81 0.32
CA VAL A 93 8.35 1.82 0.15
C VAL A 93 7.28 1.98 1.22
N LEU A 94 7.67 2.12 2.48
CA LEU A 94 6.71 2.31 3.58
C LEU A 94 5.92 3.61 3.46
N THR A 95 6.53 4.67 2.93
CA THR A 95 5.87 5.95 2.68
C THR A 95 4.78 5.78 1.62
N VAL A 96 5.08 5.12 0.50
CA VAL A 96 4.09 4.84 -0.55
C VAL A 96 2.92 4.01 0.00
N ILE A 97 3.20 2.96 0.77
CA ILE A 97 2.17 2.13 1.40
C ILE A 97 1.30 2.97 2.35
N SER A 98 1.91 3.82 3.17
CA SER A 98 1.20 4.68 4.12
C SER A 98 0.29 5.69 3.44
N ILE A 99 0.74 6.28 2.32
CA ILE A 99 -0.06 7.21 1.51
C ILE A 99 -1.28 6.48 0.91
N ILE A 100 -1.08 5.32 0.29
CA ILE A 100 -2.18 4.52 -0.29
C ILE A 100 -3.20 4.16 0.80
N PHE A 101 -2.72 3.74 1.97
CA PHE A 101 -3.58 3.42 3.10
C PHE A 101 -4.37 4.64 3.59
N ALA A 102 -3.73 5.81 3.71
CA ALA A 102 -4.40 7.06 4.09
C ALA A 102 -5.51 7.45 3.09
N PHE A 103 -5.25 7.35 1.78
CA PHE A 103 -6.28 7.58 0.75
C PHE A 103 -7.42 6.56 0.84
N PHE A 104 -7.10 5.28 1.04
CA PHE A 104 -8.12 4.25 1.22
C PHE A 104 -9.00 4.52 2.45
N GLU A 105 -8.41 4.93 3.58
CA GLU A 105 -9.17 5.29 4.77
C GLU A 105 -9.98 6.58 4.58
N PHE A 106 -9.46 7.56 3.85
CA PHE A 106 -10.17 8.79 3.49
C PHE A 106 -11.42 8.50 2.67
N LEU A 107 -11.29 7.74 1.57
CA LEU A 107 -12.43 7.35 0.71
C LEU A 107 -13.52 6.63 1.51
N ARG A 108 -13.13 5.72 2.41
CA ARG A 108 -14.08 4.97 3.25
C ARG A 108 -14.85 5.88 4.22
N ARG A 109 -14.24 6.95 4.73
CA ARG A 109 -14.91 7.87 5.66
C ARG A 109 -15.95 8.75 4.97
N THR A 110 -15.75 9.08 3.69
CA THR A 110 -16.73 9.83 2.88
C THR A 110 -18.05 9.07 2.67
N ASP A 111 -18.02 7.74 2.75
CA ASP A 111 -19.22 6.87 2.60
C ASP A 111 -20.00 6.63 3.91
N LYS A 112 -19.56 7.19 5.05
CA LYS A 112 -20.26 7.12 6.35
C LYS A 112 -21.06 8.38 6.61
#